data_AF-A0A661TP67-F1
#
_entry.id   AF-A0A661TP67-F1
#
_cell.length_a   1.000
_cell.length_b   1.000
_cell.length_c   1.000
_cell.angle_alpha   90.00
_cell.angle_beta   90.00
_cell.angle_gamma   90.00
#
_symmetry.space_group_name_H-M   'P 1'
#
loop_
_entity.id
_entity.type
_entity.pdbx_description
1 polymer ?
#
loop_
_entity_poly.entity_id
_entity_poly.type
_entity_poly.pdbx_seq_one_letter_code
_entity_poly.pdbx_strand_id
1 'polypeptide(L)'
;MKYKKLVFKSLMLAFLIAIPLVSSAALDFSYSKTTVAEGWNFGQDEYWHLVPANEKSVFTAGEKVQFFAQVGPINTNHQWRLKLYLDDAMYREITNDPSIVDPYFGWNYSNFVPFLVNLPIGDYRAEYYLDIGQGFEHLDNAFFTVVVPDPAYKLDHAVTAAGWAYGEGQDYWNLWPVDPKDEFSAGDKVHLLVQTRNIYLDHRYKVELYRGDTFLWDYSTGLLEVDGGWTFSNFYPYYENARPG
;
A
#
# COMPACT_ATOMS: atom_id res chain seq x y z
N MET A 1 31.71 16.17 -76.53
CA MET A 1 32.06 15.24 -75.42
C MET A 1 30.77 14.76 -74.77
N LYS A 2 30.39 13.48 -74.94
CA LYS A 2 29.18 12.88 -74.35
C LYS A 2 29.60 11.97 -73.19
N TYR A 3 29.26 12.32 -71.95
CA TYR A 3 29.46 11.45 -70.79
C TYR A 3 28.26 10.49 -70.65
N LYS A 4 28.51 9.17 -70.74
CA LYS A 4 27.55 8.12 -70.39
C LYS A 4 27.58 7.92 -68.87
N LYS A 5 26.44 8.13 -68.21
CA LYS A 5 26.22 7.84 -66.78
C LYS A 5 26.04 6.32 -66.60
N LEU A 6 26.96 5.68 -65.87
CA LEU A 6 26.84 4.29 -65.45
C LEU A 6 26.00 4.25 -64.16
N VAL A 7 24.86 3.55 -64.18
CA VAL A 7 24.00 3.36 -62.99
C VAL A 7 24.29 1.96 -62.44
N PHE A 8 24.93 1.89 -61.28
CA PHE A 8 25.08 0.66 -60.50
C PHE A 8 23.80 0.42 -59.70
N LYS A 9 23.02 -0.60 -60.07
CA LYS A 9 21.94 -1.12 -59.23
C LYS A 9 22.55 -2.09 -58.22
N SER A 10 22.66 -1.67 -56.96
CA SER A 10 23.06 -2.54 -55.86
C SER A 10 21.90 -3.47 -55.52
N LEU A 11 22.09 -4.77 -55.75
CA LEU A 11 21.13 -5.82 -55.40
C LEU A 11 21.34 -6.17 -53.92
N MET A 12 20.51 -5.60 -53.03
CA MET A 12 20.48 -6.04 -51.63
C MET A 12 19.78 -7.39 -51.54
N LEU A 13 20.57 -8.44 -51.33
CA LEU A 13 20.08 -9.78 -51.02
C LEU A 13 19.74 -9.82 -49.52
N ALA A 14 18.45 -9.68 -49.18
CA ALA A 14 17.97 -9.83 -47.81
C ALA A 14 17.97 -11.32 -47.44
N PHE A 15 18.90 -11.75 -46.59
CA PHE A 15 18.83 -13.04 -45.93
C PHE A 15 17.72 -12.98 -44.87
N LEU A 16 16.54 -13.53 -45.16
CA LEU A 16 15.56 -13.87 -44.14
C LEU A 16 16.12 -15.06 -43.35
N ILE A 17 16.65 -14.80 -42.16
CA ILE A 17 16.92 -15.84 -41.18
C ILE A 17 15.56 -16.22 -40.59
N ALA A 18 15.04 -17.39 -40.97
CA ALA A 18 13.85 -17.95 -40.34
C ALA A 18 14.20 -18.33 -38.89
N ILE A 19 13.87 -17.44 -37.95
CA ILE A 19 13.94 -17.75 -36.52
C ILE A 19 12.79 -18.73 -36.26
N PRO A 20 13.05 -19.94 -35.75
CA PRO A 20 11.97 -20.85 -35.39
C PRO A 20 11.11 -20.17 -34.32
N LEU A 21 9.80 -20.08 -34.59
CA LEU A 21 8.79 -19.73 -33.59
C LEU A 21 8.81 -20.85 -32.54
N VAL A 22 9.50 -20.60 -31.43
CA VAL A 22 9.38 -21.45 -30.25
C VAL A 22 7.98 -21.21 -29.71
N SER A 23 7.10 -22.20 -29.87
CA SER A 23 5.81 -22.23 -29.20
C SER A 23 6.07 -22.18 -27.70
N SER A 24 5.64 -21.12 -27.01
CA SER A 24 5.58 -21.14 -25.55
C SER A 24 4.67 -22.30 -25.14
N ALA A 25 5.22 -23.32 -24.50
CA ALA A 25 4.39 -24.36 -23.90
C ALA A 25 3.61 -23.69 -22.77
N ALA A 26 2.29 -23.63 -22.88
CA ALA A 26 1.46 -23.09 -21.81
C ALA A 26 1.78 -23.81 -20.50
N LEU A 27 1.91 -23.07 -19.40
CA LEU A 27 2.03 -23.63 -18.06
C LEU A 27 0.83 -24.55 -17.78
N ASP A 28 1.06 -25.87 -17.79
CA ASP A 28 0.04 -26.89 -17.52
C ASP A 28 0.29 -27.50 -16.14
N PHE A 29 -0.25 -26.84 -15.11
CA PHE A 29 -0.26 -27.36 -13.75
C PHE A 29 -1.61 -28.03 -13.47
N SER A 30 -1.60 -29.18 -12.79
CA SER A 30 -2.86 -29.84 -12.40
C SER A 30 -3.66 -29.03 -11.36
N TYR A 31 -2.97 -28.12 -10.68
CA TYR A 31 -3.53 -27.24 -9.68
C TYR A 31 -2.85 -25.87 -9.76
N SER A 32 -3.67 -24.82 -9.76
CA SER A 32 -3.25 -23.44 -9.57
C SER A 32 -4.29 -22.69 -8.76
N LYS A 33 -3.86 -21.90 -7.76
CA LYS A 33 -4.74 -21.02 -6.98
C LYS A 33 -4.09 -19.67 -6.82
N THR A 34 -4.82 -18.61 -7.13
CA THR A 34 -4.45 -17.24 -6.73
C THR A 34 -5.61 -16.60 -5.97
N THR A 35 -5.30 -15.80 -4.95
CA THR A 35 -6.29 -15.07 -4.16
C THR A 35 -5.63 -14.00 -3.29
N VAL A 36 -6.45 -13.18 -2.64
CA VAL A 36 -6.04 -12.31 -1.54
C VAL A 36 -6.80 -12.65 -0.26
N ALA A 37 -6.13 -12.50 0.87
CA ALA A 37 -6.61 -12.97 2.15
C ALA A 37 -6.03 -12.13 3.31
N GLU A 38 -6.43 -12.42 4.54
CA GLU A 38 -5.81 -11.82 5.74
C GLU A 38 -4.54 -12.58 6.19
N GLY A 39 -4.34 -13.79 5.67
CA GLY A 39 -3.20 -14.63 6.01
C GLY A 39 -3.22 -15.95 5.26
N TRP A 40 -2.48 -16.92 5.78
CA TRP A 40 -2.46 -18.29 5.31
C TRP A 40 -2.23 -19.25 6.49
N ASN A 41 -2.60 -20.51 6.29
CA ASN A 41 -2.41 -21.62 7.22
C ASN A 41 -1.70 -22.78 6.50
N PHE A 42 -1.10 -23.69 7.26
CA PHE A 42 -0.62 -24.96 6.69
C PHE A 42 -1.80 -25.87 6.31
N GLY A 43 -1.61 -26.67 5.26
CA GLY A 43 -2.58 -27.70 4.84
C GLY A 43 -2.68 -28.83 5.86
N GLN A 44 -3.85 -29.44 5.98
CA GLN A 44 -4.06 -30.55 6.91
C GLN A 44 -3.44 -31.87 6.40
N ASP A 45 -3.53 -32.13 5.10
CA ASP A 45 -3.08 -33.38 4.49
C ASP A 45 -1.60 -33.32 4.04
N GLU A 46 -1.14 -32.15 3.62
CA GLU A 46 0.25 -31.89 3.26
C GLU A 46 0.66 -30.55 3.87
N TYR A 47 1.65 -30.57 4.78
CA TYR A 47 2.08 -29.39 5.53
C TYR A 47 2.36 -28.18 4.60
N TRP A 48 2.95 -28.44 3.44
CA TRP A 48 3.36 -27.42 2.48
C TRP A 48 2.29 -27.02 1.45
N HIS A 49 1.13 -27.68 1.49
CA HIS A 49 -0.06 -27.24 0.76
C HIS A 49 -0.72 -26.12 1.55
N LEU A 50 -0.12 -24.92 1.50
CA LEU A 50 -0.64 -23.75 2.20
C LEU A 50 -2.07 -23.45 1.75
N VAL A 51 -2.88 -22.94 2.67
CA VAL A 51 -4.27 -22.56 2.41
C VAL A 51 -4.46 -21.10 2.85
N PRO A 52 -5.05 -20.23 2.02
CA PRO A 52 -5.34 -18.85 2.41
C PRO A 52 -6.32 -18.82 3.60
N ALA A 53 -6.12 -17.85 4.50
CA ALA A 53 -6.93 -17.66 5.71
C ALA A 53 -7.77 -16.38 5.58
N ASN A 54 -9.09 -16.51 5.72
CA ASN A 54 -10.06 -15.42 5.54
C ASN A 54 -9.91 -14.73 4.18
N GLU A 55 -10.13 -15.49 3.10
CA GLU A 55 -10.20 -14.93 1.74
C GLU A 55 -11.28 -13.85 1.67
N LYS A 56 -10.92 -12.65 1.21
CA LYS A 56 -11.85 -11.53 1.05
C LYS A 56 -11.35 -10.56 -0.01
N SER A 57 -12.29 -9.87 -0.65
CA SER A 57 -12.00 -8.89 -1.70
C SER A 57 -12.12 -7.43 -1.22
N VAL A 58 -12.41 -7.20 0.06
CA VAL A 58 -12.51 -5.86 0.64
C VAL A 58 -11.68 -5.81 1.91
N PHE A 59 -10.77 -4.84 1.98
CA PHE A 59 -9.89 -4.58 3.12
C PHE A 59 -10.09 -3.14 3.58
N THR A 60 -9.93 -2.86 4.87
CA THR A 60 -9.87 -1.48 5.35
C THR A 60 -8.45 -0.94 5.31
N ALA A 61 -8.28 0.36 5.06
CA ALA A 61 -6.98 0.99 5.06
C ALA A 61 -6.25 0.74 6.40
N GLY A 62 -4.98 0.34 6.32
CA GLY A 62 -4.19 -0.11 7.48
C GLY A 62 -4.23 -1.63 7.75
N GLU A 63 -5.17 -2.37 7.16
CA GLU A 63 -5.16 -3.84 7.24
C GLU A 63 -3.97 -4.45 6.47
N LYS A 64 -3.58 -5.65 6.90
CA LYS A 64 -2.64 -6.49 6.17
C LYS A 64 -3.38 -7.19 5.04
N VAL A 65 -2.85 -7.06 3.82
CA VAL A 65 -3.29 -7.81 2.64
C VAL A 65 -2.27 -8.89 2.35
N GLN A 66 -2.68 -10.15 2.50
CA GLN A 66 -1.90 -11.31 2.14
C GLN A 66 -2.20 -11.68 0.68
N PHE A 67 -1.20 -11.62 -0.18
CA PHE A 67 -1.29 -12.17 -1.53
C PHE A 67 -0.97 -13.66 -1.46
N PHE A 68 -1.68 -14.46 -2.25
CA PHE A 68 -1.49 -15.89 -2.26
C PHE A 68 -1.49 -16.39 -3.71
N ALA A 69 -0.42 -17.07 -4.10
CA ALA A 69 -0.38 -17.88 -5.30
C ALA A 69 0.25 -19.24 -5.00
N GLN A 70 -0.28 -20.29 -5.62
CA GLN A 70 0.19 -21.65 -5.46
C GLN A 70 -0.01 -22.41 -6.77
N VAL A 71 0.98 -23.22 -7.17
CA VAL A 71 0.88 -24.16 -8.30
C VAL A 71 1.40 -25.53 -7.92
N GLY A 72 0.91 -26.58 -8.56
CA GLY A 72 1.39 -27.95 -8.35
C GLY A 72 0.81 -28.98 -9.34
N PRO A 73 1.50 -30.11 -9.59
CA PRO A 73 2.90 -30.38 -9.24
C PRO A 73 3.87 -29.49 -10.00
N ILE A 74 4.97 -29.11 -9.35
CA ILE A 74 6.09 -28.38 -9.97
C ILE A 74 7.41 -28.92 -9.46
N ASN A 75 8.27 -29.36 -10.37
CA ASN A 75 9.52 -30.05 -10.06
C ASN A 75 10.72 -29.45 -10.82
N THR A 76 10.57 -28.20 -11.28
CA THR A 76 11.59 -27.41 -11.95
C THR A 76 11.89 -26.16 -11.14
N ASN A 77 13.10 -25.63 -11.30
CA ASN A 77 13.44 -24.31 -10.77
C ASN A 77 12.45 -23.27 -11.33
N HIS A 78 12.01 -22.36 -10.47
CA HIS A 78 11.04 -21.35 -10.85
C HIS A 78 11.20 -20.06 -10.04
N GLN A 79 10.66 -18.96 -10.57
CA GLN A 79 10.63 -17.66 -9.92
C GLN A 79 9.24 -17.07 -10.01
N TRP A 80 8.78 -16.46 -8.91
CA TRP A 80 7.49 -15.80 -8.80
C TRP A 80 7.63 -14.30 -8.91
N ARG A 81 6.66 -13.68 -9.58
CA ARG A 81 6.49 -12.23 -9.61
C ARG A 81 5.03 -11.86 -9.40
N LEU A 82 4.80 -10.85 -8.58
CA LEU A 82 3.52 -10.16 -8.42
C LEU A 82 3.68 -8.73 -8.92
N LYS A 83 2.81 -8.31 -9.84
CA LYS A 83 2.61 -6.90 -10.18
C LYS A 83 1.29 -6.44 -9.59
N LEU A 84 1.34 -5.41 -8.77
CA LEU A 84 0.19 -4.81 -8.12
C LEU A 84 -0.12 -3.47 -8.79
N TYR A 85 -1.36 -3.31 -9.20
CA TYR A 85 -1.88 -2.09 -9.82
C TYR A 85 -2.94 -1.48 -8.90
N LEU A 86 -2.91 -0.16 -8.75
CA LEU A 86 -3.92 0.67 -8.09
C LEU A 86 -4.57 1.53 -9.16
N ASP A 87 -5.88 1.42 -9.34
CA ASP A 87 -6.65 2.17 -10.34
C ASP A 87 -6.00 2.08 -11.75
N ASP A 88 -5.63 0.86 -12.15
CA ASP A 88 -4.92 0.51 -13.39
C ASP A 88 -3.49 1.08 -13.55
N ALA A 89 -2.98 1.86 -12.59
CA ALA A 89 -1.58 2.29 -12.56
C ALA A 89 -0.72 1.28 -11.81
N MET A 90 0.43 0.90 -12.36
CA MET A 90 1.37 0.01 -11.68
C MET A 90 1.87 0.67 -10.38
N TYR A 91 1.54 0.06 -9.25
CA TYR A 91 1.85 0.56 -7.91
C TYR A 91 3.11 -0.09 -7.34
N ARG A 92 3.24 -1.42 -7.49
CA ARG A 92 4.36 -2.16 -6.92
C ARG A 92 4.65 -3.45 -7.69
N GLU A 93 5.91 -3.84 -7.73
CA GLU A 93 6.34 -5.18 -8.17
C GLU A 93 7.05 -5.90 -7.02
N ILE A 94 6.75 -7.18 -6.82
CA ILE A 94 7.37 -8.04 -5.82
C ILE A 94 7.82 -9.32 -6.53
N THR A 95 9.07 -9.72 -6.34
CA THR A 95 9.61 -10.97 -6.87
C THR A 95 10.19 -11.77 -5.70
N ASN A 96 10.08 -13.10 -5.70
CA ASN A 96 10.81 -13.91 -4.72
C ASN A 96 12.33 -13.80 -4.98
N ASP A 97 13.13 -13.95 -3.92
CA ASP A 97 14.58 -13.80 -3.99
C ASP A 97 15.18 -14.79 -5.00
N PRO A 98 15.84 -14.33 -6.08
CA PRO A 98 16.43 -15.21 -7.09
C PRO A 98 17.57 -16.09 -6.55
N SER A 99 18.15 -15.73 -5.40
CA SER A 99 19.21 -16.52 -4.75
C SER A 99 18.66 -17.71 -3.95
N ILE A 100 17.37 -17.67 -3.61
CA ILE A 100 16.65 -18.80 -3.05
C ILE A 100 16.06 -19.58 -4.23
N VAL A 101 16.94 -20.30 -4.93
CA VAL A 101 16.50 -21.42 -5.76
C VAL A 101 15.83 -22.36 -4.79
N ASP A 102 14.50 -22.50 -4.83
CA ASP A 102 13.74 -23.32 -3.88
C ASP A 102 14.36 -24.73 -3.84
N PRO A 103 15.18 -25.06 -2.82
CA PRO A 103 16.25 -26.01 -3.02
C PRO A 103 15.82 -27.41 -2.64
N TYR A 104 14.63 -27.89 -3.00
CA TYR A 104 14.24 -29.25 -2.63
C TYR A 104 13.38 -29.95 -3.68
N PHE A 105 14.02 -30.88 -4.38
CA PHE A 105 13.34 -31.96 -5.09
C PHE A 105 12.35 -32.66 -4.14
N GLY A 106 11.06 -32.71 -4.51
CA GLY A 106 10.05 -33.54 -3.81
C GLY A 106 8.80 -32.82 -3.31
N TRP A 107 8.63 -31.53 -3.59
CA TRP A 107 7.44 -30.79 -3.18
C TRP A 107 6.39 -30.85 -4.30
N ASN A 108 5.16 -31.22 -3.95
CA ASN A 108 4.04 -31.21 -4.88
C ASN A 108 3.53 -29.80 -5.17
N TYR A 109 3.93 -28.79 -4.39
CA TYR A 109 3.42 -27.43 -4.53
C TYR A 109 4.53 -26.40 -4.35
N SER A 110 4.47 -25.33 -5.15
CA SER A 110 5.17 -24.09 -4.91
C SER A 110 4.20 -23.01 -4.44
N ASN A 111 4.62 -22.19 -3.49
CA ASN A 111 3.82 -21.15 -2.87
C ASN A 111 4.50 -19.79 -2.99
N PHE A 112 3.71 -18.75 -3.23
CA PHE A 112 4.15 -17.36 -3.22
C PHE A 112 3.18 -16.53 -2.38
N VAL A 113 3.63 -16.14 -1.20
CA VAL A 113 2.80 -15.53 -0.16
C VAL A 113 3.37 -14.20 0.37
N PRO A 114 3.66 -13.20 -0.47
CA PRO A 114 4.03 -11.88 0.02
C PRO A 114 2.83 -11.19 0.67
N PHE A 115 3.08 -10.25 1.58
CA PHE A 115 2.03 -9.42 2.18
C PHE A 115 2.43 -7.95 2.12
N LEU A 116 1.41 -7.08 2.17
CA LEU A 116 1.57 -5.64 2.31
C LEU A 116 0.67 -5.13 3.44
N VAL A 117 1.05 -4.00 4.02
CA VAL A 117 0.27 -3.24 5.00
C VAL A 117 0.18 -1.80 4.52
N ASN A 118 -0.81 -1.05 4.99
CA ASN A 118 -1.01 0.36 4.65
C ASN A 118 -1.10 0.61 3.14
N LEU A 119 -1.83 -0.25 2.43
CA LEU A 119 -2.15 0.03 1.03
C LEU A 119 -3.04 1.29 0.95
N PRO A 120 -2.79 2.21 0.00
CA PRO A 120 -3.71 3.30 -0.30
C PRO A 120 -5.14 2.81 -0.59
N ILE A 121 -6.13 3.65 -0.31
CA ILE A 121 -7.53 3.38 -0.67
C ILE A 121 -7.67 3.35 -2.19
N GLY A 122 -8.47 2.42 -2.71
CA GLY A 122 -8.76 2.28 -4.13
C GLY A 122 -8.95 0.84 -4.58
N ASP A 123 -9.13 0.67 -5.90
CA ASP A 123 -9.33 -0.63 -6.53
C ASP A 123 -8.00 -1.21 -7.00
N TYR A 124 -7.76 -2.47 -6.66
CA TYR A 124 -6.50 -3.15 -6.95
C TYR A 124 -6.69 -4.34 -7.89
N ARG A 125 -5.69 -4.49 -8.76
CA ARG A 125 -5.44 -5.72 -9.52
C ARG A 125 -4.06 -6.26 -9.16
N ALA A 126 -4.02 -7.50 -8.70
CA ALA A 126 -2.80 -8.27 -8.47
C ALA A 126 -2.62 -9.26 -9.62
N GLU A 127 -1.56 -9.09 -10.42
CA GLU A 127 -1.20 -10.01 -11.51
C GLU A 127 -0.06 -10.92 -11.07
N TYR A 128 -0.28 -12.23 -11.11
CA TYR A 128 0.71 -13.23 -10.73
C TYR A 128 1.41 -13.77 -11.96
N TYR A 129 2.72 -13.92 -11.86
CA TYR A 129 3.58 -14.42 -12.92
C TYR A 129 4.52 -15.49 -12.38
N LEU A 130 4.85 -16.46 -13.23
CA LEU A 130 5.77 -17.54 -12.94
C LEU A 130 6.76 -17.71 -14.08
N ASP A 131 8.05 -17.79 -13.76
CA ASP A 131 9.12 -18.11 -14.70
C ASP A 131 9.68 -19.50 -14.35
N ILE A 132 9.60 -20.46 -15.27
CA ILE A 132 10.16 -21.81 -15.12
C ILE A 132 11.46 -22.01 -15.94
N GLY A 133 12.12 -20.93 -16.32
CA GLY A 133 13.35 -20.90 -17.12
C GLY A 133 13.20 -20.38 -18.55
N GLN A 134 12.04 -19.84 -18.92
CA GLN A 134 11.76 -19.27 -20.27
C GLN A 134 11.34 -17.80 -20.22
N GLY A 135 11.41 -17.16 -19.04
CA GLY A 135 10.83 -15.85 -18.79
C GLY A 135 9.51 -15.95 -18.04
N PHE A 136 9.07 -14.82 -17.51
CA PHE A 136 7.82 -14.74 -16.74
C PHE A 136 6.60 -14.87 -17.65
N GLU A 137 5.80 -15.89 -17.38
CA GLU A 137 4.48 -16.07 -17.97
C GLU A 137 3.40 -15.61 -16.97
N HIS A 138 2.33 -15.00 -17.48
CA HIS A 138 1.18 -14.60 -16.68
C HIS A 138 0.40 -15.84 -16.25
N LEU A 139 0.15 -15.97 -14.94
CA LEU A 139 -0.57 -17.09 -14.36
C LEU A 139 -2.05 -16.76 -14.18
N ASP A 140 -2.36 -15.71 -13.40
CA ASP A 140 -3.73 -15.34 -13.04
C ASP A 140 -3.80 -13.92 -12.44
N ASN A 141 -5.01 -13.43 -12.16
CA ASN A 141 -5.29 -12.15 -11.53
C ASN A 141 -6.16 -12.30 -10.28
N ALA A 142 -5.89 -11.51 -9.24
CA ALA A 142 -6.80 -11.28 -8.13
C ALA A 142 -7.21 -9.80 -8.07
N PHE A 143 -8.47 -9.54 -7.69
CA PHE A 143 -9.03 -8.20 -7.58
C PHE A 143 -9.54 -7.96 -6.17
N PHE A 144 -9.27 -6.76 -5.62
CA PHE A 144 -9.75 -6.35 -4.31
C PHE A 144 -9.81 -4.84 -4.19
N THR A 145 -10.53 -4.35 -3.19
CA THR A 145 -10.65 -2.93 -2.89
C THR A 145 -10.16 -2.66 -1.48
N VAL A 146 -9.40 -1.57 -1.31
CA VAL A 146 -9.09 -1.01 -0.01
C VAL A 146 -10.02 0.17 0.24
N VAL A 147 -10.79 0.12 1.32
CA VAL A 147 -11.77 1.15 1.69
C VAL A 147 -11.35 1.91 2.94
N VAL A 148 -11.95 3.09 3.13
CA VAL A 148 -11.81 3.86 4.37
C VAL A 148 -12.41 3.04 5.52
N PRO A 149 -11.73 2.92 6.69
CA PRO A 149 -12.35 2.31 7.86
C PRO A 149 -13.53 3.15 8.37
N ASP A 150 -14.46 2.52 9.10
CA ASP A 150 -15.52 3.23 9.81
C ASP A 150 -15.31 3.08 11.33
N PRO A 151 -15.03 4.17 12.08
CA PRO A 151 -14.90 5.55 11.60
C PRO A 151 -13.58 5.81 10.85
N ALA A 152 -13.57 6.79 9.94
CA ALA A 152 -12.43 7.14 9.09
C ALA A 152 -11.20 7.65 9.84
N TYR A 153 -11.39 8.04 11.09
CA TYR A 153 -10.37 8.44 12.05
C TYR A 153 -10.91 8.23 13.46
N LYS A 154 -10.00 8.15 14.44
CA LYS A 154 -10.35 8.09 15.85
C LYS A 154 -9.89 9.36 16.55
N LEU A 155 -10.80 10.12 17.16
CA LEU A 155 -10.41 11.18 18.08
C LEU A 155 -9.73 10.56 19.30
N ASP A 156 -8.53 11.03 19.64
CA ASP A 156 -7.80 10.59 20.83
C ASP A 156 -8.09 11.51 22.01
N HIS A 157 -7.78 12.80 21.84
CA HIS A 157 -8.04 13.82 22.83
C HIS A 157 -8.28 15.19 22.19
N ALA A 158 -9.04 16.04 22.89
CA ALA A 158 -9.26 17.44 22.61
C ALA A 158 -9.26 18.19 23.94
N VAL A 159 -8.20 18.93 24.23
CA VAL A 159 -7.95 19.50 25.57
C VAL A 159 -7.42 20.92 25.50
N THR A 160 -7.69 21.70 26.53
CA THR A 160 -6.95 22.93 26.84
C THR A 160 -5.79 22.62 27.78
N ALA A 161 -4.68 23.34 27.63
CA ALA A 161 -3.47 23.12 28.41
C ALA A 161 -2.64 24.41 28.55
N ALA A 162 -1.68 24.41 29.48
CA ALA A 162 -0.69 25.49 29.57
C ALA A 162 0.36 25.42 28.46
N GLY A 163 0.50 24.27 27.79
CA GLY A 163 1.42 24.05 26.68
C GLY A 163 1.25 22.67 26.05
N TRP A 164 2.21 22.27 25.23
CA TRP A 164 2.31 20.94 24.65
C TRP A 164 3.77 20.51 24.55
N ALA A 165 3.99 19.20 24.47
CA ALA A 165 5.30 18.59 24.32
C ALA A 165 5.28 17.57 23.16
N TYR A 166 6.42 17.43 22.49
CA TYR A 166 6.65 16.36 21.53
C TYR A 166 6.78 15.01 22.25
N GLY A 167 6.48 13.93 21.52
CA GLY A 167 6.80 12.58 21.96
C GLY A 167 8.30 12.27 21.83
N GLU A 168 8.66 11.01 22.02
CA GLU A 168 10.04 10.55 21.98
C GLU A 168 10.30 9.59 20.81
N GLY A 169 11.54 9.59 20.30
CA GLY A 169 11.99 8.63 19.29
C GLY A 169 11.16 8.64 18.01
N GLN A 170 10.65 7.47 17.61
CA GLN A 170 9.81 7.30 16.40
C GLN A 170 8.43 7.97 16.53
N ASP A 171 8.02 8.30 17.76
CA ASP A 171 6.75 8.95 18.07
C ASP A 171 6.93 10.45 18.35
N TYR A 172 7.98 11.09 17.84
CA TYR A 172 8.24 12.52 18.04
C TYR A 172 7.00 13.40 17.79
N TRP A 173 6.24 13.09 16.74
CA TRP A 173 5.03 13.82 16.35
C TRP A 173 3.76 13.40 17.11
N ASN A 174 3.83 12.48 18.05
CA ASN A 174 2.73 12.16 18.95
C ASN A 174 2.72 13.19 20.10
N LEU A 175 2.12 14.37 19.87
CA LEU A 175 2.11 15.46 20.84
C LEU A 175 1.25 15.13 22.06
N TRP A 176 1.64 15.68 23.20
CA TRP A 176 0.92 15.56 24.48
C TRP A 176 0.70 16.93 25.13
N PRO A 177 -0.43 17.12 25.83
CA PRO A 177 -0.67 18.36 26.58
C PRO A 177 0.27 18.46 27.79
N VAL A 178 0.78 19.66 28.05
CA VAL A 178 1.54 19.98 29.27
C VAL A 178 0.66 20.81 30.20
N ASP A 179 0.45 20.30 31.43
CA ASP A 179 -0.48 20.90 32.40
C ASP A 179 -1.89 21.08 31.80
N PRO A 180 -2.58 19.98 31.44
CA PRO A 180 -3.95 20.05 30.93
C PRO A 180 -4.87 20.63 32.00
N LYS A 181 -5.60 21.69 31.63
CA LYS A 181 -6.45 22.45 32.55
C LYS A 181 -7.50 23.23 31.79
N ASP A 182 -8.59 23.56 32.48
CA ASP A 182 -9.75 24.30 31.98
C ASP A 182 -9.89 25.70 32.61
N GLU A 183 -9.13 25.99 33.67
CA GLU A 183 -9.08 27.30 34.31
C GLU A 183 -7.79 28.06 33.94
N PHE A 184 -7.96 29.33 33.53
CA PHE A 184 -6.88 30.21 33.10
C PHE A 184 -7.05 31.60 33.73
N SER A 185 -5.93 32.23 34.08
CA SER A 185 -5.91 33.61 34.56
C SER A 185 -6.09 34.59 33.40
N ALA A 186 -6.60 35.78 33.70
CA ALA A 186 -6.67 36.85 32.72
C ALA A 186 -5.27 37.19 32.19
N GLY A 187 -5.13 37.24 30.86
CA GLY A 187 -3.86 37.44 30.17
C GLY A 187 -3.13 36.15 29.82
N ASP A 188 -3.53 34.99 30.34
CA ASP A 188 -2.88 33.72 30.03
C ASP A 188 -2.98 33.36 28.54
N LYS A 189 -1.98 32.60 28.10
CA LYS A 189 -2.04 31.87 26.83
C LYS A 189 -2.76 30.55 27.05
N VAL A 190 -3.79 30.29 26.25
CA VAL A 190 -4.54 29.03 26.27
C VAL A 190 -4.09 28.20 25.08
N HIS A 191 -3.40 27.09 25.33
CA HIS A 191 -3.11 26.12 24.27
C HIS A 191 -4.28 25.18 24.11
N LEU A 192 -4.72 24.99 22.86
CA LEU A 192 -5.74 24.03 22.47
C LEU A 192 -5.00 22.89 21.77
N LEU A 193 -5.25 21.64 22.15
CA LEU A 193 -4.65 20.48 21.50
C LEU A 193 -5.74 19.48 21.14
N VAL A 194 -5.86 19.18 19.86
CA VAL A 194 -6.66 18.08 19.32
C VAL A 194 -5.71 17.09 18.66
N GLN A 195 -5.87 15.81 18.98
CA GLN A 195 -5.18 14.73 18.29
C GLN A 195 -6.20 13.71 17.76
N THR A 196 -6.05 13.35 16.49
CA THR A 196 -6.73 12.20 15.90
C THR A 196 -5.72 11.12 15.54
N ARG A 197 -6.16 9.86 15.51
CA ARG A 197 -5.36 8.68 15.15
C ARG A 197 -5.95 7.95 13.96
N ASN A 198 -5.11 7.17 13.29
CA ASN A 198 -5.47 6.31 12.16
C ASN A 198 -6.23 7.11 11.07
N ILE A 199 -5.60 8.17 10.59
CA ILE A 199 -6.20 9.04 9.58
C ILE A 199 -5.86 8.50 8.21
N TYR A 200 -6.88 8.25 7.38
CA TYR A 200 -6.71 7.77 6.01
C TYR A 200 -7.31 8.70 4.96
N LEU A 201 -7.90 9.81 5.40
CA LEU A 201 -8.51 10.81 4.55
C LEU A 201 -7.88 12.17 4.78
N ASP A 202 -7.77 12.94 3.71
CA ASP A 202 -7.42 14.34 3.81
C ASP A 202 -8.43 15.06 4.70
N HIS A 203 -7.95 15.93 5.56
CA HIS A 203 -8.78 16.54 6.59
C HIS A 203 -8.36 17.97 6.90
N ARG A 204 -9.20 18.65 7.67
CA ARG A 204 -8.95 19.98 8.21
C ARG A 204 -9.43 20.02 9.64
N TYR A 205 -8.78 20.84 10.44
CA TYR A 205 -9.29 21.19 11.76
C TYR A 205 -9.87 22.59 11.75
N LYS A 206 -10.89 22.79 12.58
CA LYS A 206 -11.38 24.10 12.97
C LYS A 206 -11.62 24.08 14.48
N VAL A 207 -11.20 25.14 15.15
CA VAL A 207 -11.64 25.46 16.51
C VAL A 207 -12.33 26.81 16.48
N GLU A 208 -13.38 26.91 17.29
CA GLU A 208 -14.12 28.15 17.51
C GLU A 208 -14.22 28.35 19.02
N LEU A 209 -13.93 29.56 19.48
CA LEU A 209 -14.03 29.98 20.87
C LEU A 209 -15.24 30.89 21.03
N TYR A 210 -16.08 30.55 21.99
CA TYR A 210 -17.27 31.31 22.36
C TYR A 210 -17.23 31.68 23.84
N ARG A 211 -17.92 32.78 24.19
CA ARG A 211 -18.29 33.13 25.55
C ARG A 211 -19.79 33.25 25.64
N GLY A 212 -20.43 32.30 26.30
CA GLY A 212 -21.87 32.08 26.11
C GLY A 212 -22.15 31.88 24.62
N ASP A 213 -23.04 32.69 24.05
CA ASP A 213 -23.39 32.65 22.63
C ASP A 213 -22.56 33.63 21.75
N THR A 214 -21.59 34.34 22.33
CA THR A 214 -20.79 35.33 21.60
C THR A 214 -19.51 34.70 21.04
N PHE A 215 -19.37 34.70 19.72
CA PHE A 215 -18.14 34.31 19.04
C PHE A 215 -16.98 35.25 19.39
N LEU A 216 -15.82 34.68 19.73
CA LEU A 216 -14.62 35.44 20.09
C LEU A 216 -13.47 35.29 19.10
N TRP A 217 -13.21 34.06 18.66
CA TRP A 217 -12.03 33.73 17.88
C TRP A 217 -12.19 32.36 17.21
N ASP A 218 -11.59 32.17 16.04
CA ASP A 218 -11.44 30.87 15.41
C ASP A 218 -10.04 30.67 14.83
N TYR A 219 -9.75 29.41 14.55
CA TYR A 219 -8.58 29.03 13.77
C TYR A 219 -8.90 27.78 12.97
N SER A 220 -8.43 27.72 11.73
CA SER A 220 -8.56 26.54 10.88
C SER A 220 -7.27 26.24 10.15
N THR A 221 -7.01 24.97 9.90
CA THR A 221 -5.91 24.55 9.02
C THR A 221 -6.30 24.66 7.55
N GLY A 222 -5.29 24.68 6.67
CA GLY A 222 -5.48 24.25 5.29
C GLY A 222 -5.85 22.76 5.20
N LEU A 223 -6.04 22.26 3.97
CA LEU A 223 -6.16 20.82 3.74
C LEU A 223 -4.86 20.13 4.14
N LEU A 224 -4.96 19.09 4.97
CA LEU A 224 -3.86 18.21 5.34
C LEU A 224 -3.96 16.97 4.45
N GLU A 225 -2.99 16.81 3.56
CA GLU A 225 -2.88 15.70 2.59
C GLU A 225 -2.20 14.50 3.25
N VAL A 226 -2.88 13.36 3.30
CA VAL A 226 -2.51 12.22 4.19
C VAL A 226 -1.67 11.14 3.49
N ASP A 227 -1.58 11.15 2.15
CA ASP A 227 -0.64 10.35 1.33
C ASP A 227 -0.40 8.89 1.78
N GLY A 228 -1.48 8.13 2.01
CA GLY A 228 -1.40 6.71 2.36
C GLY A 228 -1.56 6.40 3.86
N GLY A 229 -1.82 7.41 4.68
CA GLY A 229 -2.30 7.24 6.05
C GLY A 229 -1.34 7.79 7.10
N TRP A 230 -1.87 8.45 8.13
CA TRP A 230 -1.12 8.97 9.27
C TRP A 230 -1.52 8.25 10.55
N THR A 231 -0.52 7.84 11.34
CA THR A 231 -0.75 7.28 12.68
C THR A 231 -1.38 8.30 13.62
N PHE A 232 -0.94 9.56 13.54
CA PHE A 232 -1.41 10.68 14.33
C PHE A 232 -1.46 11.95 13.49
N SER A 233 -2.45 12.80 13.77
CA SER A 233 -2.53 14.16 13.27
C SER A 233 -2.86 15.06 14.44
N ASN A 234 -2.15 16.19 14.55
CA ASN A 234 -2.25 17.09 15.69
C ASN A 234 -2.66 18.47 15.20
N PHE A 235 -3.54 19.11 15.97
CA PHE A 235 -3.96 20.47 15.79
C PHE A 235 -3.81 21.23 17.09
N TYR A 236 -2.88 22.18 17.11
CA TYR A 236 -2.40 22.80 18.35
C TYR A 236 -2.35 24.34 18.30
N PRO A 237 -3.46 25.02 17.94
CA PRO A 237 -3.47 26.47 17.95
C PRO A 237 -3.46 26.99 19.41
N TYR A 238 -3.24 28.30 19.56
CA TYR A 238 -3.31 28.94 20.86
C TYR A 238 -4.12 30.23 20.78
N TYR A 239 -4.82 30.54 21.86
CA TYR A 239 -5.52 31.80 22.07
C TYR A 239 -4.71 32.67 23.04
N GLU A 240 -4.33 33.85 22.59
CA GLU A 240 -3.57 34.82 23.38
C GLU A 240 -4.50 35.70 24.24
N ASN A 241 -3.98 36.15 25.38
CA ASN A 241 -4.65 37.10 26.28
C ASN A 241 -6.06 36.64 26.71
N ALA A 242 -6.13 35.50 27.41
CA ALA A 242 -7.34 35.02 28.04
C ALA A 242 -8.09 36.15 28.75
N ARG A 243 -9.40 36.26 28.51
CA ARG A 243 -10.23 37.31 29.10
C ARG A 243 -11.10 36.67 30.19
N PRO A 244 -11.31 37.33 31.34
CA PRO A 244 -12.24 36.84 32.36
C PRO A 244 -13.62 36.57 31.78
N GLY A 245 -14.25 35.46 32.18
CA GLY A 245 -15.60 35.09 31.76
C GLY A 245 -15.82 33.59 31.80
#